data_AF-A0A958Q4A2-F1
#
_entry.id   AF-A0A958Q4A2-F1
#
_cell.length_a   1.000
_cell.length_b   1.000
_cell.length_c   1.000
_cell.angle_alpha   90.00
_cell.angle_beta   90.00
_cell.angle_gamma   90.00
#
_symmetry.space_group_name_H-M   'P 1'
#
loop_
_entity.id
_entity.type
_entity.pdbx_description
1 polymer ?
#
loop_
_entity_poly.entity_id
_entity_poly.type
_entity_poly.pdbx_seq_one_letter_code
_entity_poly.pdbx_strand_id
1 'polypeptide(L)'
;MHSKPFLVYSQVKLFWIISLCITALSLGSCTFTQDSELQSMLKAVEGSEPLALSEENEFLAPNQIVALLKQESTSIAGFLSKRGIPDAVRVTSSSTGNGEVEFYYLSPDELFKLKQSEATWVVLGPEAIQREFTVSLRRQVRQRVKEEEQRTTQTISDQNSTRTPVSPEIDEAPSPNFKGEVEALMEGQQIADADRNSRKDVLHRVVSSQETLTLISLWYTFQPDNASRIAGVNGKHIASQLNAGEEIVIPSYLVQNGSALTPGVLVGLTDILAGH
;
A
#
# COMPACT_ATOMS: atom_id res chain seq x y z
N MET A 1 33.15 19.39 76.55
CA MET A 1 32.03 18.55 76.07
C MET A 1 31.48 19.13 74.77
N HIS A 2 32.10 18.93 73.61
CA HIS A 2 31.54 19.35 72.31
C HIS A 2 32.06 18.38 71.24
N SER A 3 31.20 17.48 70.76
CA SER A 3 31.52 16.49 69.73
C SER A 3 30.56 16.59 68.54
N LYS A 4 31.02 17.33 67.53
CA LYS A 4 30.95 17.14 66.07
C LYS A 4 29.66 16.53 65.46
N PRO A 5 28.79 17.35 64.83
CA PRO A 5 27.75 16.91 63.90
C PRO A 5 28.14 17.17 62.42
N PHE A 6 29.38 16.95 62.01
CA PHE A 6 29.85 17.32 60.65
C PHE A 6 30.00 16.16 59.65
N LEU A 7 29.90 14.90 60.10
CA LEU A 7 30.17 13.74 59.25
C LEU A 7 28.93 13.19 58.51
N VAL A 8 27.72 13.52 58.94
CA VAL A 8 26.50 12.94 58.37
C VAL A 8 26.06 13.67 57.08
N TYR A 9 26.34 14.96 56.95
CA TYR A 9 25.85 15.77 55.82
C TYR A 9 26.60 15.49 54.49
N SER A 10 27.83 14.97 54.57
CA SER A 10 28.66 14.68 53.39
C SER A 10 28.21 13.40 52.66
N GLN A 11 27.77 12.39 53.41
CA GLN A 11 27.37 11.09 52.84
C GLN A 11 26.05 11.17 52.06
N VAL A 12 25.12 12.03 52.48
CA VAL A 12 23.82 12.18 51.81
C VAL A 12 23.96 12.83 50.43
N LYS A 13 24.85 13.82 50.27
CA LYS A 13 25.05 14.49 48.97
C LYS A 13 25.67 13.57 47.91
N LEU A 14 26.58 12.69 48.32
CA LEU A 14 27.21 11.73 47.40
C LEU A 14 26.20 10.70 46.87
N PHE A 15 25.28 10.25 47.72
CA PHE A 15 24.21 9.31 47.32
C PHE A 15 23.24 9.91 46.29
N TRP A 16 22.87 11.18 46.45
CA TRP A 16 21.99 11.86 45.48
C TRP A 16 22.66 12.09 44.12
N ILE A 17 23.96 12.42 44.08
CA ILE A 17 24.69 12.60 42.81
C ILE A 17 24.84 11.25 42.08
N ILE A 18 25.16 10.17 42.80
CA ILE A 18 25.28 8.83 42.19
C ILE A 18 23.91 8.36 41.69
N SER A 19 22.83 8.59 42.44
CA SER A 19 21.46 8.23 42.02
C SER A 19 21.02 9.01 40.77
N LEU A 20 21.35 10.30 40.66
CA LEU A 20 21.07 11.13 39.48
C LEU A 20 21.86 10.66 38.24
N CYS A 21 23.12 10.26 38.41
CA CYS A 21 23.92 9.71 37.31
C CYS A 21 23.40 8.35 36.83
N ILE A 22 22.95 7.48 37.74
CA ILE A 22 22.40 6.16 37.38
C ILE A 22 21.05 6.31 36.67
N THR A 23 20.21 7.28 37.06
CA THR A 23 18.94 7.55 36.35
C THR A 23 19.13 8.25 35.00
N ALA A 24 20.17 9.08 34.84
CA ALA A 24 20.50 9.65 33.54
C ALA A 24 21.05 8.61 32.54
N LEU A 25 21.75 7.57 33.03
CA LEU A 25 22.29 6.48 32.20
C LEU A 25 21.23 5.44 31.80
N SER A 26 20.13 5.31 32.55
CA SER A 26 19.05 4.35 32.23
C SER A 26 18.01 4.87 31.24
N LEU A 27 18.00 6.17 30.93
CA LEU A 27 17.13 6.76 29.89
C LEU A 27 17.77 6.77 28.48
N GLY A 28 19.04 6.40 28.35
CA GLY A 28 19.81 6.50 27.09
C GLY A 28 19.88 5.24 26.22
N SER A 29 19.28 4.12 26.61
CA SER A 29 19.69 2.80 26.09
C SER A 29 18.56 1.96 25.49
N CYS A 30 17.62 2.58 24.79
CA CYS A 30 16.72 1.87 23.87
C CYS A 30 16.55 2.66 22.57
N THR A 31 17.64 3.09 21.93
CA THR A 31 17.60 3.23 20.46
C THR A 31 17.57 1.81 19.91
N PHE A 32 16.37 1.22 19.92
CA PHE A 32 16.07 0.03 19.15
C PHE A 32 16.29 0.44 17.68
N THR A 33 17.48 0.14 17.17
CA THR A 33 17.77 0.21 15.74
C THR A 33 16.96 -0.91 15.10
N GLN A 34 15.68 -0.64 14.90
CA GLN A 34 14.87 -1.40 13.98
C GLN A 34 15.52 -1.12 12.63
N ASP A 35 16.29 -2.09 12.13
CA ASP A 35 16.68 -2.09 10.72
C ASP A 35 15.38 -1.96 9.94
N SER A 36 15.15 -0.77 9.39
CA SER A 36 13.94 -0.49 8.63
C SER A 36 13.88 -1.47 7.47
N GLU A 37 12.71 -2.03 7.22
CA GLU A 37 12.45 -2.96 6.12
C GLU A 37 13.06 -2.45 4.80
N LEU A 38 12.96 -1.14 4.56
CA LEU A 38 13.55 -0.44 3.42
C LEU A 38 15.06 -0.71 3.27
N GLN A 39 15.83 -0.68 4.36
CA GLN A 39 17.29 -0.86 4.31
C GLN A 39 17.67 -2.30 3.95
N SER A 40 16.91 -3.28 4.44
CA SER A 40 17.12 -4.69 4.07
C SER A 40 16.81 -4.90 2.58
N MET A 41 15.75 -4.28 2.06
CA MET A 41 15.41 -4.31 0.64
C MET A 41 16.44 -3.60 -0.23
N LEU A 42 16.86 -2.38 0.15
CA LEU A 42 17.90 -1.61 -0.55
C LEU A 42 19.18 -2.44 -0.68
N LYS A 43 19.62 -3.07 0.41
CA LYS A 43 20.80 -3.94 0.41
C LYS A 43 20.65 -5.17 -0.47
N ALA A 44 19.45 -5.75 -0.53
CA ALA A 44 19.18 -6.92 -1.36
C ALA A 44 19.25 -6.63 -2.87
N VAL A 45 18.95 -5.39 -3.28
CA VAL A 45 19.01 -4.97 -4.69
C VAL A 45 20.23 -4.11 -5.02
N GLU A 46 21.09 -3.84 -4.04
CA GLU A 46 22.27 -2.99 -4.18
C GLU A 46 23.21 -3.52 -5.28
N GLY A 47 23.67 -2.62 -6.14
CA GLY A 47 24.56 -2.98 -7.25
C GLY A 47 23.87 -3.68 -8.43
N SER A 48 22.55 -3.85 -8.38
CA SER A 48 21.76 -4.33 -9.52
C SER A 48 21.72 -3.29 -10.65
N GLU A 49 21.51 -3.76 -11.88
CA GLU A 49 21.08 -2.91 -12.99
C GLU A 49 19.76 -2.20 -12.65
N PRO A 50 19.42 -1.07 -13.30
CA PRO A 50 18.13 -0.41 -13.08
C PRO A 50 16.96 -1.38 -13.23
N LEU A 51 16.10 -1.40 -12.23
CA LEU A 51 14.95 -2.27 -12.12
C LEU A 51 13.70 -1.50 -12.58
N ALA A 52 13.01 -2.04 -13.57
CA ALA A 52 11.77 -1.49 -14.07
C ALA A 52 10.67 -1.49 -13.00
N LEU A 53 9.89 -0.42 -12.92
CA LEU A 53 8.62 -0.45 -12.19
C LEU A 53 7.52 -1.00 -13.10
N SER A 54 6.49 -1.56 -12.48
CA SER A 54 5.29 -2.03 -13.17
C SER A 54 4.05 -1.41 -12.54
N GLU A 55 3.13 -0.88 -13.34
CA GLU A 55 1.83 -0.41 -12.83
C GLU A 55 0.88 -1.59 -12.52
N GLU A 56 1.15 -2.76 -13.09
CA GLU A 56 0.28 -3.94 -12.99
C GLU A 56 0.65 -4.88 -11.84
N ASN A 57 1.90 -4.83 -11.36
CA ASN A 57 2.40 -5.73 -10.33
C ASN A 57 3.03 -4.96 -9.17
N GLU A 58 2.25 -4.69 -8.13
CA GLU A 58 2.72 -3.99 -6.92
C GLU A 58 3.78 -4.77 -6.13
N PHE A 59 3.87 -6.09 -6.29
CA PHE A 59 4.75 -6.96 -5.50
C PHE A 59 6.21 -7.00 -6.00
N LEU A 60 6.52 -6.28 -7.08
CA LEU A 60 7.89 -6.17 -7.54
C LEU A 60 8.74 -5.44 -6.50
N ALA A 61 9.93 -5.98 -6.24
CA ALA A 61 10.92 -5.33 -5.37
C ALA A 61 11.11 -3.82 -5.65
N PRO A 62 11.29 -3.34 -6.91
CA PRO A 62 11.37 -1.90 -7.19
C PRO A 62 10.12 -1.11 -6.78
N ASN A 63 8.92 -1.67 -6.93
CA ASN A 63 7.68 -1.02 -6.52
C ASN A 63 7.57 -0.92 -5.00
N GLN A 64 7.91 -2.01 -4.31
CA GLN A 64 7.94 -2.05 -2.84
C GLN A 64 8.97 -1.06 -2.28
N ILE A 65 10.15 -0.93 -2.89
CA ILE A 65 11.15 0.09 -2.51
C ILE A 65 10.56 1.50 -2.65
N VAL A 66 9.89 1.82 -3.76
CA VAL A 66 9.29 3.15 -3.96
C VAL A 66 8.13 3.39 -2.98
N ALA A 67 7.33 2.37 -2.68
CA ALA A 67 6.25 2.46 -1.70
C ALA A 67 6.80 2.74 -0.29
N LEU A 68 7.83 2.01 0.15
CA LEU A 68 8.49 2.23 1.44
C LEU A 68 9.17 3.59 1.52
N LEU A 69 9.86 4.02 0.45
CA LEU A 69 10.44 5.37 0.37
C LEU A 69 9.38 6.47 0.51
N LYS A 70 8.22 6.29 -0.13
CA LYS A 70 7.08 7.20 -0.01
C LYS A 70 6.51 7.21 1.42
N GLN A 71 6.46 6.06 2.08
CA GLN A 71 5.96 5.94 3.45
C GLN A 71 6.92 6.57 4.47
N GLU A 72 8.22 6.32 4.33
CA GLU A 72 9.24 6.80 5.27
C GLU A 72 9.58 8.28 5.09
N SER A 73 9.31 8.85 3.91
CA SER A 73 9.73 10.22 3.59
C SER A 73 8.64 11.08 2.96
N THR A 74 8.20 12.08 3.70
CA THR A 74 7.23 13.08 3.22
C THR A 74 7.76 13.91 2.05
N SER A 75 9.08 14.16 1.98
CA SER A 75 9.70 14.84 0.84
C SER A 75 9.62 14.00 -0.43
N ILE A 76 9.92 12.70 -0.34
CA ILE A 76 9.76 11.76 -1.46
C ILE A 76 8.30 11.65 -1.86
N ALA A 77 7.38 11.50 -0.90
CA ALA A 77 5.96 11.42 -1.18
C ALA A 77 5.46 12.65 -1.97
N GLY A 78 5.81 13.86 -1.50
CA GLY A 78 5.47 15.10 -2.20
C GLY A 78 6.12 15.22 -3.57
N PHE A 79 7.35 14.72 -3.73
CA PHE A 79 8.04 14.67 -5.02
C PHE A 79 7.31 13.75 -6.01
N LEU A 80 7.01 12.50 -5.61
CA LEU A 80 6.31 11.52 -6.44
C LEU A 80 4.89 11.98 -6.80
N SER A 81 4.17 12.63 -5.88
CA SER A 81 2.84 13.20 -6.17
C SER A 81 2.86 14.28 -7.25
N LYS A 82 3.96 15.03 -7.37
CA LYS A 82 4.10 16.10 -8.38
C LYS A 82 4.71 15.59 -9.69
N ARG A 83 5.73 14.74 -9.60
CA ARG A 83 6.50 14.29 -10.77
C ARG A 83 5.91 13.04 -11.44
N GLY A 84 5.18 12.23 -10.68
CA GLY A 84 4.75 10.90 -11.08
C GLY A 84 5.72 9.81 -10.63
N ILE A 85 5.33 8.57 -10.91
CA ILE A 85 6.10 7.36 -10.61
C ILE A 85 7.26 7.25 -11.63
N PRO A 86 8.49 6.92 -11.21
CA PRO A 86 9.59 6.70 -12.15
C PRO A 86 9.39 5.43 -12.98
N ASP A 87 9.99 5.37 -14.17
CA ASP A 87 9.95 4.18 -15.02
C ASP A 87 10.87 3.06 -14.51
N ALA A 88 11.98 3.42 -13.87
CA ALA A 88 12.92 2.49 -13.26
C ALA A 88 13.59 3.07 -12.00
N VAL A 89 14.06 2.19 -11.12
CA VAL A 89 14.88 2.53 -9.96
C VAL A 89 16.21 1.77 -9.98
N ARG A 90 17.29 2.42 -9.54
CA ARG A 90 18.57 1.74 -9.26
C ARG A 90 18.99 2.03 -7.83
N VAL A 91 19.52 1.04 -7.12
CA VAL A 91 20.11 1.23 -5.80
C VAL A 91 21.62 1.08 -5.91
N THR A 92 22.32 2.14 -5.49
CA THR A 92 23.77 2.24 -5.55
C THR A 92 24.35 2.43 -4.15
N SER A 93 25.52 1.84 -3.91
CA SER A 93 26.29 2.05 -2.69
C SER A 93 26.90 3.45 -2.69
N SER A 94 26.60 4.27 -1.68
CA SER A 94 27.47 5.41 -1.39
C SER A 94 28.74 4.92 -0.70
N SER A 95 29.87 5.56 -0.98
CA SER A 95 31.11 5.36 -0.22
C SER A 95 30.96 5.68 1.27
N THR A 96 29.91 6.41 1.66
CA THR A 96 29.59 6.75 3.04
C THR A 96 28.73 5.70 3.76
N GLY A 97 28.36 4.60 3.09
CA GLY A 97 27.53 3.53 3.66
C GLY A 97 26.01 3.82 3.67
N ASN A 98 25.60 5.01 3.24
CA ASN A 98 24.18 5.33 3.06
C ASN A 98 23.72 4.86 1.67
N GLY A 99 22.59 4.18 1.57
CA GLY A 99 22.02 3.82 0.27
C GLY A 99 21.70 5.07 -0.56
N GLU A 100 22.09 5.06 -1.84
CA GLU A 100 21.67 6.06 -2.83
C GLU A 100 20.71 5.40 -3.81
N VAL A 101 19.50 5.93 -3.91
CA VAL A 101 18.48 5.44 -4.83
C VAL A 101 18.36 6.40 -5.99
N GLU A 102 18.27 5.90 -7.20
CA GLU A 102 18.15 6.68 -8.41
C GLU A 102 16.83 6.42 -9.08
N PHE A 103 16.08 7.47 -9.39
CA PHE A 103 14.82 7.44 -10.11
C PHE A 103 15.04 7.85 -11.56
N TYR A 104 14.68 6.97 -12.49
CA TYR A 104 14.79 7.19 -13.92
C TYR A 104 13.42 7.54 -14.50
N TYR A 105 13.32 8.71 -15.12
CA TYR A 105 12.18 9.14 -15.92
C TYR A 105 12.59 9.13 -17.39
N LEU A 106 12.31 8.01 -18.06
CA LEU A 106 12.73 7.71 -19.42
C LEU A 106 11.99 8.50 -20.47
N SER A 107 10.81 9.07 -20.17
CA SER A 107 10.11 9.95 -21.13
C SER A 107 10.83 11.30 -21.31
N PRO A 108 11.16 12.04 -20.24
CA PRO A 108 11.94 13.28 -20.34
C PRO A 108 13.48 13.07 -20.40
N ASP A 109 13.97 11.83 -20.34
CA ASP A 109 15.40 11.50 -20.25
C ASP A 109 16.09 12.11 -19.01
N GLU A 110 15.39 12.09 -17.88
CA GLU A 110 15.84 12.68 -16.61
C GLU A 110 16.09 11.63 -15.52
N LEU A 111 17.11 11.89 -14.71
CA LEU A 111 17.52 11.12 -13.55
C LEU A 111 17.43 11.99 -12.29
N PHE A 112 16.90 11.44 -11.21
CA PHE A 112 16.96 12.04 -9.88
C PHE A 112 17.68 11.09 -8.93
N LYS A 113 18.53 11.64 -8.07
CA LYS A 113 19.25 10.90 -7.03
C LYS A 113 18.63 11.21 -5.68
N LEU A 114 18.37 10.16 -4.91
CA LEU A 114 17.82 10.22 -3.58
C LEU A 114 18.92 9.82 -2.62
N LYS A 115 19.34 10.77 -1.78
CA LYS A 115 20.38 10.54 -0.77
C LYS A 115 19.79 10.61 0.61
N GLN A 116 20.07 9.60 1.41
CA GLN A 116 19.73 9.61 2.82
C GLN A 116 20.74 10.48 3.58
N SER A 117 20.22 11.52 4.23
CA SER A 117 20.96 12.44 5.10
C SER A 117 20.31 12.44 6.48
N GLU A 118 21.05 11.97 7.48
CA GLU A 118 20.56 11.76 8.84
C GLU A 118 19.31 10.86 8.86
N ALA A 119 18.13 11.45 9.09
CA ALA A 119 16.84 10.76 9.12
C ALA A 119 15.91 11.16 7.96
N THR A 120 16.43 11.85 6.95
CA THR A 120 15.61 12.38 5.85
C THR A 120 16.20 12.04 4.49
N TRP A 121 15.33 11.95 3.49
CA TRP A 121 15.73 11.76 2.11
C TRP A 121 15.74 13.09 1.37
N VAL A 122 16.85 13.36 0.69
CA VAL A 122 17.06 14.55 -0.13
C VAL A 122 17.02 14.14 -1.60
N VAL A 123 16.17 14.80 -2.38
CA VAL A 123 16.06 14.58 -3.83
C VAL A 123 16.98 15.58 -4.54
N LEU A 124 17.89 15.07 -5.37
CA LEU A 124 18.85 15.83 -6.16
C LEU A 124 18.56 15.61 -7.66
N GLY A 125 18.58 16.68 -8.45
CA GLY A 125 18.34 16.62 -9.90
C GLY A 125 17.45 17.77 -10.42
N PRO A 126 16.99 17.69 -11.68
CA PRO A 126 17.23 16.60 -12.62
C PRO A 126 18.66 16.57 -13.19
N GLU A 127 19.17 15.38 -13.44
CA GLU A 127 20.37 15.14 -14.27
C GLU A 127 19.95 14.53 -15.61
N ALA A 128 20.66 14.87 -16.69
CA ALA A 128 20.38 14.29 -18.01
C ALA A 128 20.92 12.85 -18.11
N ILE A 129 20.10 11.92 -18.58
CA ILE A 129 20.52 10.54 -18.86
C ILE A 129 21.29 10.50 -20.18
N GLN A 130 22.41 9.76 -20.22
CA GLN A 130 23.12 9.51 -21.47
C GLN A 130 22.21 8.76 -22.46
N ARG A 131 22.06 9.30 -23.68
CA ARG A 131 21.12 8.79 -24.68
C ARG A 131 21.27 7.30 -24.98
N GLU A 132 22.51 6.80 -25.05
CA GLU A 132 22.79 5.38 -25.29
C GLU A 132 22.23 4.49 -24.17
N PHE A 133 22.41 4.93 -22.93
CA PHE A 133 21.87 4.27 -21.74
C PHE A 133 20.35 4.33 -21.68
N THR A 134 19.73 5.46 -22.05
CA THR A 134 18.26 5.56 -22.16
C THR A 134 17.71 4.50 -23.12
N VAL A 135 18.33 4.34 -24.30
CA VAL A 135 17.85 3.40 -25.31
C VAL A 135 17.95 1.96 -24.84
N SER A 136 19.04 1.58 -24.18
CA SER A 136 19.18 0.23 -23.61
C SER A 136 18.18 0.02 -22.47
N LEU A 137 18.02 0.99 -21.58
CA LEU A 137 17.12 0.89 -20.43
C LEU A 137 15.65 0.80 -20.85
N ARG A 138 15.20 1.62 -21.82
CA ARG A 138 13.84 1.51 -22.38
C ARG A 138 13.57 0.12 -22.99
N ARG A 139 14.58 -0.51 -23.59
CA ARG A 139 14.45 -1.87 -24.13
C ARG A 139 14.31 -2.89 -23.00
N GLN A 140 15.14 -2.80 -21.96
CA GLN A 140 15.08 -3.68 -20.80
C GLN A 140 13.74 -3.59 -20.06
N VAL A 141 13.27 -2.36 -19.78
CA VAL A 141 11.97 -2.11 -19.13
C VAL A 141 10.84 -2.78 -19.92
N ARG A 142 10.76 -2.54 -21.23
CA ARG A 142 9.73 -3.15 -22.09
C ARG A 142 9.82 -4.67 -22.15
N GLN A 143 11.03 -5.23 -22.08
CA GLN A 143 11.21 -6.68 -22.11
C GLN A 143 10.73 -7.31 -20.80
N ARG A 144 11.09 -6.73 -19.65
CA ARG A 144 10.67 -7.24 -18.33
C ARG A 144 9.16 -7.16 -18.12
N VAL A 145 8.53 -6.06 -18.52
CA VAL A 145 7.06 -5.93 -18.45
C VAL A 145 6.40 -7.08 -19.23
N LYS A 146 6.86 -7.38 -20.45
CA LYS A 146 6.36 -8.51 -21.24
C LYS A 146 6.62 -9.88 -20.60
N GLU A 147 7.80 -10.08 -20.02
CA GLU A 147 8.15 -11.34 -19.35
C GLU A 147 7.29 -11.57 -18.10
N GLU A 148 6.96 -10.50 -17.37
CA GLU A 148 6.08 -10.57 -16.20
C GLU A 148 4.62 -10.78 -16.58
N GLU A 149 4.10 -10.08 -17.60
CA GLU A 149 2.77 -10.34 -18.17
C GLU A 149 2.61 -11.82 -18.55
N GLN A 150 3.64 -12.40 -19.16
CA GLN A 150 3.67 -13.82 -19.52
C GLN A 150 3.70 -14.73 -18.28
N ARG A 151 4.52 -14.42 -17.26
CA ARG A 151 4.57 -15.20 -16.01
C ARG A 151 3.24 -15.18 -15.25
N THR A 152 2.58 -14.04 -15.18
CA THR A 152 1.27 -13.92 -14.51
C THR A 152 0.22 -14.74 -15.25
N THR A 153 0.19 -14.66 -16.58
CA THR A 153 -0.70 -15.47 -17.41
C THR A 153 -0.46 -16.98 -17.24
N GLN A 154 0.82 -17.38 -17.18
CA GLN A 154 1.20 -18.78 -17.02
C GLN A 154 0.84 -19.30 -15.62
N THR A 155 1.04 -18.51 -14.56
CA THR A 155 0.69 -18.88 -13.19
C THR A 155 -0.82 -19.12 -13.05
N ILE A 156 -1.66 -18.28 -13.67
CA ILE A 156 -3.12 -18.46 -13.68
C ILE A 156 -3.52 -19.71 -14.46
N SER A 157 -2.86 -19.97 -15.60
CA SER A 157 -3.11 -21.18 -16.41
C SER A 157 -2.72 -22.46 -15.65
N ASP A 158 -1.57 -22.48 -14.98
CA ASP A 158 -1.05 -23.65 -14.26
C ASP A 158 -1.87 -23.95 -12.99
N GLN A 159 -2.37 -22.91 -12.31
CA GLN A 159 -3.31 -23.06 -11.19
C GLN A 159 -4.67 -23.63 -11.65
N ASN A 160 -5.10 -23.33 -12.87
CA ASN A 160 -6.32 -23.93 -13.44
C ASN A 160 -6.11 -25.35 -13.97
N SER A 161 -4.91 -25.70 -14.44
CA SER A 161 -4.64 -27.02 -15.02
C SER A 161 -4.32 -28.11 -13.98
N THR A 162 -3.90 -27.74 -12.78
CA THR A 162 -3.58 -28.71 -11.69
C THR A 162 -4.74 -28.89 -10.70
N ARG A 163 -5.89 -28.27 -10.94
CA ARG A 163 -7.14 -28.66 -10.27
C ARG A 163 -7.74 -29.86 -10.99
N THR A 164 -7.18 -31.05 -10.75
CA THR A 164 -8.05 -32.22 -10.63
C THR A 164 -9.10 -31.83 -9.58
N PRO A 165 -10.41 -32.03 -9.82
CA PRO A 165 -11.43 -31.82 -8.80
C PRO A 165 -11.25 -32.90 -7.73
N VAL A 166 -10.18 -32.78 -6.93
CA VAL A 166 -10.17 -33.29 -5.58
C VAL A 166 -11.14 -32.34 -4.90
N SER A 167 -12.42 -32.72 -4.85
CA SER A 167 -13.40 -32.16 -3.94
C SER A 167 -12.79 -32.37 -2.57
N PRO A 168 -12.11 -31.39 -1.98
CA PRO A 168 -11.71 -31.57 -0.62
C PRO A 168 -13.05 -31.50 0.12
N GLU A 169 -13.39 -32.54 0.87
CA GLU A 169 -14.44 -32.49 1.89
C GLU A 169 -13.92 -31.54 2.98
N ILE A 170 -13.75 -30.27 2.60
CA ILE A 170 -13.62 -29.15 3.51
C ILE A 170 -15.05 -29.00 3.96
N ASP A 171 -15.30 -29.32 5.22
CA ASP A 171 -16.47 -28.85 5.92
C ASP A 171 -16.55 -27.34 5.64
N GLU A 172 -17.36 -26.95 4.65
CA GLU A 172 -17.53 -25.56 4.24
C GLU A 172 -17.94 -24.83 5.51
N ALA A 173 -17.03 -24.02 6.04
CA ALA A 173 -17.36 -23.12 7.12
C ALA A 173 -18.62 -22.37 6.66
N PRO A 174 -19.67 -22.32 7.49
CA PRO A 174 -20.95 -21.78 7.09
C PRO A 174 -20.72 -20.40 6.49
N SER A 175 -21.03 -20.25 5.20
CA SER A 175 -20.81 -19.00 4.49
C SER A 175 -21.52 -17.88 5.26
N PRO A 176 -20.82 -16.79 5.57
CA PRO A 176 -21.40 -15.72 6.37
C PRO A 176 -22.68 -15.19 5.71
N ASN A 177 -23.74 -15.05 6.51
CA ASN A 177 -25.05 -14.62 6.03
C ASN A 177 -25.11 -13.10 5.87
N PHE A 178 -24.34 -12.58 4.92
CA PHE A 178 -24.28 -11.16 4.61
C PHE A 178 -25.65 -10.57 4.25
N LYS A 179 -26.50 -11.35 3.57
CA LYS A 179 -27.81 -10.86 3.12
C LYS A 179 -28.67 -10.37 4.29
N GLY A 180 -28.79 -11.16 5.35
CA GLY A 180 -29.60 -10.78 6.51
C GLY A 180 -29.08 -9.53 7.22
N GLU A 181 -27.76 -9.42 7.36
CA GLU A 181 -27.12 -8.25 7.99
C GLU A 181 -27.29 -6.97 7.16
N VAL A 182 -27.13 -7.06 5.84
CA VAL A 182 -27.33 -5.91 4.93
C VAL A 182 -28.81 -5.51 4.86
N GLU A 183 -29.74 -6.47 4.81
CA GLU A 183 -31.19 -6.17 4.85
C GLU A 183 -31.59 -5.49 6.16
N ALA A 184 -30.99 -5.86 7.29
CA ALA A 184 -31.22 -5.21 8.58
C ALA A 184 -30.75 -3.74 8.59
N LEU A 185 -29.68 -3.39 7.86
CA LEU A 185 -29.24 -1.99 7.71
C LEU A 185 -30.24 -1.15 6.90
N MET A 186 -31.02 -1.79 6.02
CA MET A 186 -32.05 -1.12 5.21
C MET A 186 -33.33 -0.88 6.01
N GLU A 187 -33.61 -1.70 7.02
CA GLU A 187 -34.84 -1.61 7.80
C GLU A 187 -34.94 -0.26 8.52
N GLY A 188 -35.94 0.54 8.15
CA GLY A 188 -36.16 1.88 8.71
C GLY A 188 -35.47 3.03 7.99
N GLN A 189 -34.67 2.77 6.94
CA GLN A 189 -34.11 3.82 6.10
C GLN A 189 -34.95 4.04 4.83
N GLN A 190 -35.29 5.29 4.53
CA GLN A 190 -35.83 5.65 3.22
C GLN A 190 -34.68 5.82 2.23
N ILE A 191 -34.36 4.73 1.52
CA ILE A 191 -33.30 4.70 0.52
C ILE A 191 -33.95 4.82 -0.86
N ALA A 192 -33.48 5.76 -1.68
CA ALA A 192 -33.94 5.91 -3.05
C ALA A 192 -33.44 4.73 -3.93
N ASP A 193 -34.14 4.45 -5.02
CA ASP A 193 -33.66 3.50 -6.03
C ASP A 193 -32.36 4.01 -6.66
N ALA A 194 -31.44 3.08 -6.98
CA ALA A 194 -30.22 3.41 -7.70
C ALA A 194 -30.51 3.68 -9.18
N ASP A 195 -29.73 4.58 -9.78
CA ASP A 195 -29.80 4.89 -11.21
C ASP A 195 -29.50 3.64 -12.05
N ARG A 196 -30.12 3.55 -13.24
CA ARG A 196 -29.92 2.43 -14.17
C ARG A 196 -29.73 2.90 -15.60
N ASN A 197 -28.87 2.19 -16.33
CA ASN A 197 -28.66 2.43 -17.76
C ASN A 197 -29.72 1.71 -18.63
N SER A 198 -29.62 1.85 -19.96
CA SER A 198 -30.52 1.19 -20.92
C SER A 198 -30.43 -0.35 -20.93
N ARG A 199 -29.34 -0.91 -20.38
CA ARG A 199 -29.13 -2.36 -20.19
C ARG A 199 -29.66 -2.86 -18.84
N LYS A 200 -30.25 -1.96 -18.02
CA LYS A 200 -30.71 -2.20 -16.65
C LYS A 200 -29.58 -2.50 -15.64
N ASP A 201 -28.33 -2.25 -15.99
CA ASP A 201 -27.23 -2.25 -15.03
C ASP A 201 -27.43 -1.09 -14.05
N VAL A 202 -27.02 -1.28 -12.80
CA VAL A 202 -27.03 -0.19 -11.81
C VAL A 202 -25.81 0.70 -12.04
N LEU A 203 -26.04 2.01 -12.07
CA LEU A 203 -25.01 3.03 -12.13
C LEU A 203 -24.81 3.58 -10.71
N HIS A 204 -23.77 3.12 -10.03
CA HIS A 204 -23.42 3.60 -8.71
C HIS A 204 -22.44 4.77 -8.85
N ARG A 205 -22.80 5.93 -8.29
CA ARG A 205 -21.88 7.06 -8.16
C ARG A 205 -21.22 7.00 -6.79
N VAL A 206 -19.90 6.84 -6.77
CA VAL A 206 -19.07 6.82 -5.57
C VAL A 206 -19.28 8.12 -4.80
N VAL A 207 -19.75 8.03 -3.57
CA VAL A 207 -20.07 9.18 -2.71
C VAL A 207 -18.86 9.59 -1.86
N SER A 208 -18.01 8.62 -1.51
CA SER A 208 -16.84 8.80 -0.66
C SER A 208 -15.63 8.03 -1.18
N SER A 209 -14.43 8.57 -1.00
CA SER A 209 -13.17 7.88 -1.33
C SER A 209 -12.83 6.71 -0.40
N GLN A 210 -13.65 6.48 0.64
CA GLN A 210 -13.55 5.31 1.52
C GLN A 210 -14.31 4.10 0.95
N GLU A 211 -15.11 4.29 -0.10
CA GLU A 211 -15.79 3.19 -0.77
C GLU A 211 -14.79 2.30 -1.51
N THR A 212 -15.03 1.00 -1.42
CA THR A 212 -14.24 -0.02 -2.12
C THR A 212 -15.17 -0.84 -3.01
N LEU A 213 -14.63 -1.49 -4.03
CA LEU A 213 -15.41 -2.40 -4.87
C LEU A 213 -16.02 -3.55 -4.07
N THR A 214 -15.38 -3.96 -2.96
CA THR A 214 -15.92 -4.95 -2.02
C THR A 214 -17.18 -4.46 -1.31
N LEU A 215 -17.17 -3.23 -0.80
CA LEU A 215 -18.35 -2.63 -0.16
C LEU A 215 -19.50 -2.45 -1.15
N ILE A 216 -19.20 -1.95 -2.35
CA ILE A 216 -20.18 -1.79 -3.43
C ILE A 216 -20.75 -3.16 -3.82
N SER A 217 -19.90 -4.18 -3.96
CA SER A 217 -20.33 -5.56 -4.27
C SER A 217 -21.23 -6.13 -3.18
N LEU A 218 -20.85 -5.98 -1.92
CA LEU A 218 -21.65 -6.42 -0.77
C LEU A 218 -23.03 -5.77 -0.78
N TRP A 219 -23.09 -4.44 -0.99
CA TRP A 219 -24.35 -3.71 -0.99
C TRP A 219 -25.31 -4.16 -2.10
N TYR A 220 -24.82 -4.22 -3.35
CA TYR A 220 -25.67 -4.48 -4.50
C TYR A 220 -25.93 -5.97 -4.76
N THR A 221 -25.03 -6.85 -4.34
CA THR A 221 -25.08 -8.29 -4.70
C THR A 221 -25.20 -9.22 -3.49
N PHE A 222 -25.12 -8.68 -2.26
CA PHE A 222 -25.02 -9.42 -1.00
C PHE A 222 -23.83 -10.40 -0.93
N GLN A 223 -22.84 -10.23 -1.81
CA GLN A 223 -21.68 -11.11 -1.93
C GLN A 223 -20.42 -10.26 -2.18
N PRO A 224 -19.49 -10.14 -1.22
CA PRO A 224 -18.27 -9.36 -1.40
C PRO A 224 -17.39 -9.93 -2.52
N ASP A 225 -17.41 -11.25 -2.75
CA ASP A 225 -16.58 -11.94 -3.76
C ASP A 225 -16.89 -11.55 -5.21
N ASN A 226 -18.09 -11.00 -5.47
CA ASN A 226 -18.44 -10.46 -6.78
C ASN A 226 -17.68 -9.17 -7.14
N ALA A 227 -16.91 -8.59 -6.21
CA ALA A 227 -16.11 -7.39 -6.44
C ALA A 227 -15.10 -7.58 -7.60
N SER A 228 -14.53 -8.78 -7.74
CA SER A 228 -13.63 -9.11 -8.86
C SER A 228 -14.31 -9.00 -10.23
N ARG A 229 -15.57 -9.46 -10.33
CA ARG A 229 -16.39 -9.38 -11.55
C ARG A 229 -16.77 -7.94 -11.86
N ILE A 230 -17.15 -7.17 -10.83
CA ILE A 230 -17.46 -5.74 -10.97
C ILE A 230 -16.21 -4.98 -11.42
N ALA A 231 -15.03 -5.27 -10.85
CA ALA A 231 -13.76 -4.68 -11.23
C ALA A 231 -13.45 -4.89 -12.72
N GLY A 232 -13.63 -6.13 -13.22
CA GLY A 232 -13.43 -6.48 -14.62
C GLY A 232 -14.34 -5.70 -15.59
N VAL A 233 -15.62 -5.52 -15.25
CA VAL A 233 -16.56 -4.73 -16.07
C VAL A 233 -16.19 -3.25 -16.11
N ASN A 234 -15.60 -2.73 -15.04
CA ASN A 234 -15.20 -1.33 -14.93
C ASN A 234 -13.75 -1.05 -15.35
N GLY A 235 -13.01 -2.07 -15.80
CA GLY A 235 -11.60 -1.94 -16.16
C GLY A 235 -10.72 -1.47 -14.98
N LYS A 236 -11.04 -1.92 -13.76
CA LYS A 236 -10.36 -1.53 -12.53
C LYS A 236 -9.71 -2.73 -11.86
N HIS A 237 -8.70 -2.46 -11.04
CA HIS A 237 -8.18 -3.44 -10.09
C HIS A 237 -9.08 -3.47 -8.85
N ILE A 238 -9.22 -4.63 -8.20
CA ILE A 238 -10.09 -4.79 -7.02
C ILE A 238 -9.67 -3.89 -5.84
N ALA A 239 -8.36 -3.69 -5.69
CA ALA A 239 -7.75 -2.83 -4.66
C ALA A 239 -7.58 -1.36 -5.10
N SER A 240 -8.06 -0.99 -6.30
CA SER A 240 -7.98 0.41 -6.73
C SER A 240 -8.80 1.31 -5.81
N GLN A 241 -8.19 2.44 -5.41
CA GLN A 241 -8.91 3.50 -4.72
C GLN A 241 -9.96 4.10 -5.67
N LEU A 242 -11.18 4.26 -5.17
CA LEU A 242 -12.28 4.88 -5.91
C LEU A 242 -12.33 6.38 -5.64
N ASN A 243 -12.56 7.18 -6.69
CA ASN A 243 -12.64 8.63 -6.55
C ASN A 243 -14.09 9.05 -6.28
N ALA A 244 -14.31 10.00 -5.38
CA ALA A 244 -15.64 10.56 -5.18
C ALA A 244 -16.18 11.18 -6.49
N GLY A 245 -17.42 10.86 -6.82
CA GLY A 245 -18.10 11.23 -8.06
C GLY A 245 -17.89 10.27 -9.23
N GLU A 246 -16.99 9.29 -9.10
CA GLU A 246 -16.76 8.24 -10.09
C GLU A 246 -18.00 7.35 -10.28
N GLU A 247 -18.24 6.88 -11.50
CA GLU A 247 -19.36 5.99 -11.81
C GLU A 247 -18.87 4.54 -11.94
N ILE A 248 -19.50 3.64 -11.19
CA ILE A 248 -19.25 2.20 -11.18
C ILE A 248 -20.50 1.50 -11.71
N VAL A 249 -20.31 0.70 -12.76
CA VAL A 249 -21.36 -0.11 -13.37
C VAL A 249 -21.45 -1.44 -12.63
N ILE A 250 -22.61 -1.74 -12.04
CA ILE A 250 -22.93 -3.07 -11.48
C ILE A 250 -23.82 -3.82 -12.47
N PRO A 251 -23.33 -4.90 -13.09
CA PRO A 251 -24.09 -5.66 -14.08
C PRO A 251 -25.43 -6.16 -13.54
N SER A 252 -26.49 -6.01 -14.33
CA SER A 252 -27.85 -6.33 -13.88
C SER A 252 -28.03 -7.77 -13.40
N TYR A 253 -27.22 -8.71 -13.88
CA TYR A 253 -27.27 -10.14 -13.51
C TYR A 253 -26.64 -10.44 -12.14
N LEU A 254 -25.91 -9.50 -11.54
CA LEU A 254 -25.35 -9.60 -10.18
C LEU A 254 -26.21 -8.88 -9.14
N VAL A 255 -27.04 -7.93 -9.58
CA VAL A 255 -27.80 -7.04 -8.70
C VAL A 255 -28.92 -7.81 -7.98
N GLN A 256 -28.85 -7.84 -6.66
CA GLN A 256 -29.90 -8.33 -5.77
C GLN A 256 -30.59 -7.19 -5.02
N ASN A 257 -29.87 -6.10 -4.72
CA ASN A 257 -30.40 -4.89 -4.10
C ASN A 257 -30.43 -3.75 -5.13
N GLY A 258 -31.61 -3.17 -5.38
CA GLY A 258 -31.78 -2.06 -6.32
C GLY A 258 -31.58 -0.66 -5.73
N SER A 259 -31.32 -0.57 -4.42
CA SER A 259 -31.31 0.71 -3.68
C SER A 259 -29.97 1.42 -3.77
N ALA A 260 -29.96 2.75 -3.78
CA ALA A 260 -28.74 3.55 -3.81
C ALA A 260 -27.96 3.41 -2.49
N LEU A 261 -26.65 3.20 -2.57
CA LEU A 261 -25.79 3.22 -1.37
C LEU A 261 -25.70 4.66 -0.84
N THR A 262 -26.02 4.87 0.43
CA THR A 262 -25.94 6.19 1.07
C THR A 262 -24.79 6.25 2.07
N PRO A 263 -24.23 7.45 2.36
CA PRO A 263 -23.16 7.60 3.35
C PRO A 263 -23.47 7.03 4.72
N GLY A 264 -24.74 7.07 5.16
CA GLY A 264 -25.16 6.54 6.46
C GLY A 264 -25.05 5.02 6.55
N VAL A 265 -25.23 4.31 5.43
CA VAL A 265 -25.14 2.85 5.37
C VAL A 265 -23.68 2.38 5.24
N LEU A 266 -22.82 3.20 4.64
CA LEU A 266 -21.42 2.86 4.39
C LEU A 266 -20.67 2.41 5.66
N VAL A 267 -20.94 3.08 6.78
CA VAL A 267 -20.34 2.75 8.08
C VAL A 267 -20.75 1.34 8.52
N GLY A 268 -22.04 1.01 8.47
CA GLY A 268 -22.54 -0.31 8.85
C GLY A 268 -22.03 -1.44 7.95
N LEU A 269 -21.86 -1.20 6.65
CA LEU A 269 -21.26 -2.19 5.74
C LEU A 269 -19.78 -2.46 6.06
N THR A 270 -19.06 -1.44 6.50
CA THR A 270 -17.66 -1.59 6.91
C THR A 270 -17.56 -2.44 8.17
N ASP A 271 -18.46 -2.24 9.13
CA ASP A 271 -18.53 -3.03 10.35
C ASP A 271 -18.88 -4.49 10.06
N ILE A 272 -19.81 -4.75 9.12
CA ILE A 272 -20.14 -6.10 8.64
C ILE A 272 -18.90 -6.77 8.07
N LEU A 273 -18.18 -6.13 7.14
CA LEU A 273 -16.99 -6.73 6.53
C LEU A 273 -15.84 -6.93 7.53
N ALA A 274 -15.72 -6.09 8.55
CA ALA A 274 -14.68 -6.24 9.56
C ALA A 274 -14.98 -7.38 10.57
N GLY A 275 -16.24 -7.81 10.67
CA GLY A 275 -16.69 -8.87 11.58
C GLY A 275 -16.53 -10.29 11.03
N HIS A 276 -16.23 -10.44 9.73
CA HIS A 276 -16.08 -11.72 9.01
C HIS A 276 -14.68 -11.84 8.40
#